data_AF-A0A956D5M8-F1
#
_entry.id   AF-A0A956D5M8-F1
#
_cell.length_a   1.000
_cell.length_b   1.000
_cell.length_c   1.000
_cell.angle_alpha   90.00
_cell.angle_beta   90.00
_cell.angle_gamma   90.00
#
_symmetry.space_group_name_H-M   'P 1'
#
loop_
_entity.id
_entity.type
_entity.pdbx_description
1 polymer ?
#
loop_
_entity_poly.entity_id
_entity_poly.type
_entity_poly.pdbx_seq_one_letter_code
_entity_poly.pdbx_strand_id
1 'polypeptide(L)'
;MAGDVPDGLQPADVRAAIRDAATTWSGVACAEFELVDVALATGPIVAGDGVSSIGFVLDEWEERGFEPRAAATTDIVFASRGDDVVIREADILLNAVDHSWAVDSPTFFVRDVQAVVAHELGHLLGLAHPCEPGGEGHTPACDDSHLGALMHPVYSGSRNVESDDRAGICSLYPTMACEACVAPCSVDADCPSGECRGTECAPLAPNLGDRCSDSSECASRLCSSEGYCTRGCTSASECPDAWRCGEHGRCVQVGEGYGAACRNGNDCASRLCLLEGEGGTCTRECEGGCPT
;
A
#
# COMPACT_ATOMS: atom_id res chain seq x y z
N MET A 1 -6.53 -1.65 23.90
CA MET A 1 -6.59 -0.30 24.47
C MET A 1 -6.13 -0.32 25.92
N ALA A 2 -5.22 0.57 26.31
CA ALA A 2 -4.82 0.79 27.70
C ALA A 2 -5.97 1.50 28.45
N GLY A 3 -6.37 0.97 29.61
CA GLY A 3 -7.65 1.28 30.26
C GLY A 3 -7.84 2.68 30.86
N ASP A 4 -6.82 3.53 30.88
CA ASP A 4 -6.92 4.89 31.43
C ASP A 4 -7.38 5.88 30.34
N VAL A 5 -8.43 6.64 30.63
CA VAL A 5 -8.98 7.67 29.73
C VAL A 5 -9.07 9.02 30.45
N PRO A 6 -8.95 10.15 29.73
CA PRO A 6 -9.11 11.49 30.29
C PRO A 6 -10.44 11.71 31.01
N ASP A 7 -10.43 12.61 31.99
CA ASP A 7 -11.62 13.03 32.72
C ASP A 7 -12.74 13.46 31.76
N GLY A 8 -13.95 12.96 32.00
CA GLY A 8 -15.12 13.26 31.17
C GLY A 8 -15.37 12.27 30.03
N LEU A 9 -14.42 11.36 29.74
CA LEU A 9 -14.63 10.25 28.82
C LEU A 9 -15.03 8.98 29.56
N GLN A 10 -15.85 8.14 28.91
CA GLN A 10 -16.12 6.80 29.38
C GLN A 10 -15.29 5.79 28.58
N PRO A 11 -14.60 4.83 29.22
CA PRO A 11 -13.80 3.83 28.50
C PRO A 11 -14.59 3.03 27.45
N ALA A 12 -15.88 2.80 27.71
CA ALA A 12 -16.76 2.11 26.76
C ALA A 12 -17.00 2.92 25.48
N ASP A 13 -17.22 4.22 25.60
CA ASP A 13 -17.48 5.11 24.46
C ASP A 13 -16.19 5.31 23.64
N VAL A 14 -15.05 5.46 24.30
CA VAL A 14 -13.73 5.49 23.64
C VAL A 14 -13.48 4.21 22.86
N ARG A 15 -13.77 3.05 23.48
CA ARG A 15 -13.60 1.75 22.80
C ARG A 15 -14.53 1.59 21.61
N ALA A 16 -15.75 2.12 21.68
CA ALA A 16 -16.65 2.16 20.54
C ALA A 16 -16.09 3.01 19.40
N ALA A 17 -15.61 4.23 19.71
CA ALA A 17 -15.00 5.13 18.73
C ALA A 17 -13.76 4.51 18.04
N ILE A 18 -12.93 3.76 18.79
CA ILE A 18 -11.79 3.01 18.22
C ILE A 18 -12.26 1.94 17.23
N ARG A 19 -13.34 1.21 17.55
CA ARG A 19 -13.91 0.20 16.64
C ARG A 19 -14.53 0.82 15.40
N ASP A 20 -15.17 1.97 15.54
CA ASP A 20 -15.73 2.70 14.41
C ASP A 20 -14.60 3.20 13.49
N ALA A 21 -13.49 3.69 14.04
CA ALA A 21 -12.29 4.02 13.26
C ALA A 21 -11.69 2.80 12.54
N ALA A 22 -11.59 1.66 13.21
CA ALA A 22 -11.14 0.39 12.61
C ALA A 22 -12.09 -0.08 11.48
N THR A 23 -13.40 0.13 11.66
CA THR A 23 -14.43 -0.19 10.66
C THR A 23 -14.33 0.73 9.44
N THR A 24 -13.97 2.01 9.61
CA THR A 24 -13.74 2.94 8.50
C THR A 24 -12.72 2.36 7.51
N TRP A 25 -11.59 1.85 8.01
CA TRP A 25 -10.54 1.25 7.18
C TRP A 25 -10.91 -0.15 6.67
N SER A 26 -11.40 -1.03 7.54
CA SER A 26 -11.79 -2.40 7.15
C SER A 26 -12.97 -2.43 6.16
N GLY A 27 -13.73 -1.33 6.06
CA GLY A 27 -14.83 -1.16 5.10
C GLY A 27 -14.41 -0.67 3.72
N VAL A 28 -13.11 -0.43 3.46
CA VAL A 28 -12.62 -0.02 2.15
C VAL A 28 -12.62 -1.21 1.19
N ALA A 29 -13.57 -1.21 0.26
CA ALA A 29 -13.87 -2.36 -0.59
C ALA A 29 -12.70 -2.90 -1.44
N CYS A 30 -11.75 -2.05 -1.84
CA CYS A 30 -10.59 -2.46 -2.64
C CYS A 30 -9.38 -2.89 -1.79
N ALA A 31 -9.52 -2.94 -0.45
CA ALA A 31 -8.46 -3.35 0.44
C ALA A 31 -8.81 -4.60 1.26
N GLU A 32 -7.89 -5.58 1.36
CA GLU A 32 -8.07 -6.86 2.04
C GLU A 32 -7.24 -6.93 3.32
N PHE A 33 -7.86 -6.50 4.42
CA PHE A 33 -7.38 -6.69 5.78
C PHE A 33 -8.56 -6.53 6.76
N GLU A 34 -8.32 -6.85 8.03
CA GLU A 34 -9.27 -6.61 9.11
C GLU A 34 -8.54 -6.06 10.33
N LEU A 35 -9.01 -4.93 10.86
CA LEU A 35 -8.54 -4.40 12.14
C LEU A 35 -9.49 -4.85 13.26
N VAL A 36 -8.97 -5.68 14.17
CA VAL A 36 -9.77 -6.27 15.25
C VAL A 36 -9.32 -5.74 16.62
N ASP A 37 -10.23 -5.09 17.34
CA ASP A 37 -10.04 -4.76 18.76
C ASP A 37 -10.23 -6.01 19.64
N VAL A 38 -9.12 -6.61 20.08
CA VAL A 38 -9.11 -7.88 20.80
C VAL A 38 -9.42 -7.72 22.29
N ALA A 39 -8.81 -6.74 22.97
CA ALA A 39 -8.88 -6.64 24.43
C ALA A 39 -8.63 -5.24 25.00
N LEU A 40 -9.19 -5.04 26.19
CA LEU A 40 -8.72 -4.01 27.11
C LEU A 40 -7.50 -4.57 27.84
N ALA A 41 -6.44 -3.78 27.89
CA ALA A 41 -5.23 -4.08 28.62
C ALA A 41 -5.05 -3.06 29.74
N THR A 42 -4.43 -3.50 30.83
CA THR A 42 -4.01 -2.65 31.94
C THR A 42 -2.50 -2.70 32.01
N GLY A 43 -1.84 -1.56 31.92
CA GLY A 43 -0.37 -1.47 31.91
C GLY A 43 0.14 -0.44 30.92
N PRO A 44 1.46 -0.18 30.95
CA PRO A 44 2.09 0.73 30.01
C PRO A 44 2.04 0.17 28.59
N ILE A 45 2.00 1.07 27.62
CA ILE A 45 2.27 0.76 26.21
C ILE A 45 3.78 0.68 26.03
N VAL A 46 4.27 -0.41 25.42
CA VAL A 46 5.70 -0.72 25.35
C VAL A 46 6.08 -1.16 23.95
N ALA A 47 6.72 -0.26 23.21
CA ALA A 47 7.23 -0.56 21.89
C ALA A 47 8.18 -1.78 21.89
N GLY A 48 7.93 -2.71 20.97
CA GLY A 48 8.71 -3.91 20.71
C GLY A 48 8.25 -5.15 21.48
N ASP A 49 7.15 -5.09 22.22
CA ASP A 49 6.60 -6.24 22.96
C ASP A 49 5.80 -7.21 22.08
N GLY A 50 5.56 -6.85 20.81
CA GLY A 50 4.82 -7.60 19.82
C GLY A 50 3.31 -7.37 19.86
N VAL A 51 2.81 -6.34 20.57
CA VAL A 51 1.39 -6.05 20.75
C VAL A 51 1.08 -4.60 20.37
N SER A 52 0.45 -4.39 19.21
CA SER A 52 -0.06 -3.08 18.84
C SER A 52 -1.09 -2.58 19.84
N SER A 53 -0.80 -1.48 20.51
CA SER A 53 -1.62 -0.91 21.56
C SER A 53 -2.13 0.49 21.21
N ILE A 54 -3.24 0.89 21.83
CA ILE A 54 -3.78 2.26 21.73
C ILE A 54 -4.04 2.75 23.14
N GLY A 55 -3.61 3.96 23.51
CA GLY A 55 -3.90 4.51 24.82
C GLY A 55 -3.57 5.98 24.96
N PHE A 56 -4.13 6.58 26.01
CA PHE A 56 -3.85 7.98 26.34
C PHE A 56 -2.56 8.12 27.13
N VAL A 57 -1.79 9.13 26.76
CA VAL A 57 -0.68 9.65 27.55
C VAL A 57 -1.21 10.83 28.34
N LEU A 58 -1.30 10.65 29.66
CA LEU A 58 -1.89 11.62 30.59
C LEU A 58 -0.85 12.59 31.19
N ASP A 59 0.43 12.27 31.03
CA ASP A 59 1.56 13.03 31.54
C ASP A 59 2.80 12.85 30.65
N GLU A 60 3.76 13.77 30.81
CA GLU A 60 5.11 13.62 30.27
C GLU A 60 5.20 13.45 28.73
N TRP A 61 4.30 14.08 27.95
CA TRP A 61 4.27 13.94 26.48
C TRP A 61 5.55 14.49 25.83
N GLU A 62 5.89 15.75 26.11
CA GLU A 62 7.11 16.37 25.56
C GLU A 62 8.38 15.72 26.12
N GLU A 63 8.36 15.29 27.39
CA GLU A 63 9.49 14.63 28.04
C GLU A 63 9.83 13.27 27.39
N ARG A 64 8.86 12.63 26.73
CA ARG A 64 9.07 11.44 25.89
C ARG A 64 9.63 11.76 24.51
N GLY A 65 9.76 13.04 24.17
CA GLY A 65 10.33 13.53 22.90
C GLY A 65 9.32 13.69 21.78
N PHE A 66 8.01 13.64 22.07
CA PHE A 66 6.96 13.80 21.08
C PHE A 66 6.69 15.28 20.76
N GLU A 67 6.21 15.56 19.55
CA GLU A 67 5.83 16.92 19.14
C GLU A 67 4.65 17.43 20.00
N PRO A 68 4.79 18.58 20.69
CA PRO A 68 3.77 19.07 21.62
C PRO A 68 2.39 19.33 20.98
N ARG A 69 2.37 19.67 19.68
CA ARG A 69 1.12 19.98 18.96
C ARG A 69 0.44 18.77 18.34
N ALA A 70 1.08 17.61 18.39
CA ALA A 70 0.54 16.38 17.84
C ALA A 70 -0.59 15.86 18.73
N ALA A 71 -1.75 15.59 18.11
CA ALA A 71 -2.88 14.99 18.81
C ALA A 71 -2.59 13.54 19.21
N ALA A 72 -1.77 12.85 18.43
CA ALA A 72 -1.32 11.50 18.68
C ALA A 72 -0.01 11.25 17.92
N THR A 73 0.62 10.12 18.22
CA THR A 73 1.73 9.57 17.43
C THR A 73 1.55 8.07 17.30
N THR A 74 2.03 7.51 16.18
CA THR A 74 2.08 6.08 15.93
C THR A 74 3.54 5.62 15.90
N ASP A 75 3.96 4.88 16.92
CA ASP A 75 5.29 4.29 17.02
C ASP A 75 5.30 2.93 16.32
N ILE A 76 5.90 2.87 15.13
CA ILE A 76 5.95 1.65 14.30
C ILE A 76 7.24 0.88 14.56
N VAL A 77 7.10 -0.41 14.87
CA VAL A 77 8.22 -1.36 14.97
C VAL A 77 8.24 -2.24 13.73
N PHE A 78 9.32 -2.14 12.98
CA PHE A 78 9.56 -2.97 11.81
C PHE A 78 10.28 -4.28 12.17
N ALA A 79 10.04 -5.33 11.39
CA ALA A 79 10.80 -6.57 11.43
C ALA A 79 11.15 -7.04 10.02
N SER A 80 12.31 -7.69 9.89
CA SER A 80 12.68 -8.35 8.64
C SER A 80 11.90 -9.65 8.46
N ARG A 81 11.38 -9.86 7.26
CA ARG A 81 10.74 -11.10 6.83
C ARG A 81 11.39 -11.54 5.51
N GLY A 82 12.52 -12.23 5.60
CA GLY A 82 13.34 -12.53 4.43
C GLY A 82 14.01 -11.25 3.92
N ASP A 83 13.83 -10.94 2.64
CA ASP A 83 14.32 -9.69 2.03
C ASP A 83 13.34 -8.52 2.22
N ASP A 84 12.13 -8.78 2.74
CA ASP A 84 11.11 -7.77 2.99
C ASP A 84 11.23 -7.15 4.40
N VAL A 85 10.73 -5.93 4.54
CA VAL A 85 10.48 -5.27 5.82
C VAL A 85 8.97 -5.18 6.04
N VAL A 86 8.51 -5.67 7.18
CA VAL A 86 7.09 -5.64 7.55
C VAL A 86 6.87 -4.87 8.84
N ILE A 87 5.71 -4.24 8.96
CA ILE A 87 5.25 -3.72 10.25
C ILE A 87 4.95 -4.91 11.15
N ARG A 88 5.67 -5.01 12.27
CA ARG A 88 5.47 -6.07 13.26
C ARG A 88 4.48 -5.63 14.33
N GLU A 89 4.51 -4.36 14.68
CA GLU A 89 3.78 -3.76 15.79
C GLU A 89 3.68 -2.26 15.54
N ALA A 90 2.61 -1.64 16.03
CA ALA A 90 2.41 -0.21 15.99
C ALA A 90 1.62 0.23 17.22
N ASP A 91 2.20 1.14 17.99
CA ASP A 91 1.62 1.69 19.21
C ASP A 91 1.10 3.10 18.96
N ILE A 92 -0.19 3.31 19.23
CA ILE A 92 -0.86 4.61 19.05
C ILE A 92 -0.99 5.28 20.43
N LEU A 93 -0.28 6.39 20.58
CA LEU A 93 -0.24 7.18 21.80
C LEU A 93 -1.06 8.45 21.58
N LEU A 94 -2.12 8.64 22.36
CA LEU A 94 -3.02 9.79 22.26
C LEU A 94 -2.61 10.86 23.28
N ASN A 95 -2.30 12.07 22.83
CA ASN A 95 -1.85 13.16 23.70
C ASN A 95 -3.03 13.76 24.49
N ALA A 96 -3.17 13.41 25.77
CA ALA A 96 -4.13 14.03 26.68
C ALA A 96 -3.51 15.06 27.62
N VAL A 97 -2.22 15.36 27.46
CA VAL A 97 -1.51 16.42 28.17
C VAL A 97 -1.90 17.78 27.58
N ASP A 98 -1.80 17.90 26.25
CA ASP A 98 -1.97 19.19 25.55
C ASP A 98 -3.33 19.34 24.86
N HIS A 99 -4.10 18.25 24.75
CA HIS A 99 -5.38 18.24 24.05
C HIS A 99 -6.53 17.75 24.92
N SER A 100 -7.67 18.44 24.77
CA SER A 100 -8.96 17.97 25.26
C SER A 100 -9.58 17.01 24.26
N TRP A 101 -10.31 16.01 24.77
CA TRP A 101 -10.88 14.93 23.97
C TRP A 101 -12.39 14.80 24.14
N ALA A 102 -13.06 14.35 23.09
CA ALA A 102 -14.45 13.95 23.10
C ALA A 102 -14.70 12.79 22.14
N VAL A 103 -15.75 12.02 22.41
CA VAL A 103 -16.39 11.17 21.40
C VAL A 103 -17.49 12.01 20.77
N ASP A 104 -17.55 12.07 19.43
CA ASP A 104 -18.50 12.94 18.72
C ASP A 104 -18.29 14.42 19.01
N SER A 105 -17.03 14.86 18.97
CA SER A 105 -16.68 16.27 19.15
C SER A 105 -17.37 17.14 18.09
N PRO A 106 -18.19 18.13 18.50
CA PRO A 106 -18.79 19.07 17.56
C PRO A 106 -17.87 20.28 17.27
N THR A 107 -16.65 20.30 17.82
CA THR A 107 -15.75 21.47 17.75
C THR A 107 -14.35 21.11 17.30
N PHE A 108 -13.70 22.04 16.61
CA PHE A 108 -12.32 21.89 16.13
C PHE A 108 -11.26 21.87 17.26
N PHE A 109 -11.56 22.52 18.40
CA PHE A 109 -10.61 22.67 19.51
C PHE A 109 -10.54 21.44 20.43
N VAL A 110 -11.49 20.52 20.28
CA VAL A 110 -11.53 19.26 21.03
C VAL A 110 -11.29 18.12 20.04
N ARG A 111 -10.32 17.27 20.34
CA ARG A 111 -9.94 16.13 19.51
C ARG A 111 -11.01 15.06 19.60
N ASP A 112 -11.52 14.71 18.43
CA ASP A 112 -12.46 13.61 18.30
C ASP A 112 -11.69 12.29 18.29
N VAL A 113 -12.05 11.38 19.20
CA VAL A 113 -11.36 10.09 19.35
C VAL A 113 -11.40 9.29 18.05
N GLN A 114 -12.56 9.20 17.38
CA GLN A 114 -12.68 8.44 16.14
C GLN A 114 -11.83 9.07 15.03
N ALA A 115 -11.89 10.40 14.85
CA ALA A 115 -11.13 11.09 13.81
C ALA A 115 -9.62 10.89 13.96
N VAL A 116 -9.07 11.12 15.16
CA VAL A 116 -7.64 10.98 15.40
C VAL A 116 -7.22 9.51 15.29
N VAL A 117 -7.94 8.58 15.93
CA VAL A 117 -7.60 7.16 15.84
C VAL A 117 -7.70 6.65 14.40
N ALA A 118 -8.66 7.12 13.60
CA ALA A 118 -8.74 6.75 12.20
C ALA A 118 -7.51 7.23 11.40
N HIS A 119 -6.99 8.42 11.67
CA HIS A 119 -5.72 8.89 11.09
C HIS A 119 -4.55 8.00 11.51
N GLU A 120 -4.37 7.77 12.81
CA GLU A 120 -3.26 6.95 13.33
C GLU A 120 -3.32 5.48 12.87
N LEU A 121 -4.52 4.92 12.70
CA LEU A 121 -4.69 3.59 12.11
C LEU A 121 -4.22 3.54 10.65
N GLY A 122 -4.27 4.65 9.92
CA GLY A 122 -3.67 4.72 8.58
C GLY A 122 -2.15 4.58 8.62
N HIS A 123 -1.47 5.22 9.58
CA HIS A 123 -0.04 5.01 9.82
C HIS A 123 0.28 3.57 10.24
N LEU A 124 -0.52 2.98 11.11
CA LEU A 124 -0.41 1.56 11.48
C LEU A 124 -0.50 0.64 10.25
N LEU A 125 -1.34 1.00 9.28
CA LEU A 125 -1.49 0.29 8.01
C LEU A 125 -0.37 0.62 7.01
N GLY A 126 0.53 1.56 7.32
CA GLY A 126 1.68 1.93 6.48
C GLY A 126 1.45 3.11 5.54
N LEU A 127 0.34 3.85 5.69
CA LEU A 127 0.13 5.09 4.97
C LEU A 127 0.98 6.21 5.57
N ALA A 128 1.65 6.97 4.71
CA ALA A 128 2.26 8.24 5.08
C ALA A 128 1.25 9.37 4.95
N HIS A 129 1.58 10.54 5.49
CA HIS A 129 0.88 11.75 5.08
C HIS A 129 1.06 11.99 3.58
N PRO A 130 0.03 12.49 2.88
CA PRO A 130 0.15 12.80 1.46
C PRO A 130 0.97 14.09 1.21
N CYS A 131 1.15 14.90 2.26
CA CYS A 131 1.95 16.11 2.27
C CYS A 131 2.42 16.43 3.69
N GLU A 132 3.40 17.32 3.84
CA GLU A 132 3.84 17.88 5.13
C GLU A 132 3.71 19.42 5.17
N PRO A 133 3.53 20.04 6.35
CA PRO A 133 3.56 21.49 6.50
C PRO A 133 4.93 22.09 6.11
N GLY A 134 5.09 22.44 4.83
CA GLY A 134 6.34 22.97 4.25
C GLY A 134 7.15 21.96 3.44
N GLY A 135 6.71 20.70 3.39
CA GLY A 135 7.39 19.59 2.71
C GLY A 135 8.58 19.06 3.49
N GLU A 136 8.78 17.74 3.46
CA GLU A 136 9.87 17.06 4.16
C GLU A 136 10.36 15.84 3.39
N GLY A 137 11.67 15.78 3.11
CA GLY A 137 12.26 14.68 2.36
C GLY A 137 11.65 14.49 0.96
N HIS A 138 10.95 13.38 0.76
CA HIS A 138 10.23 13.05 -0.49
C HIS A 138 8.73 13.39 -0.42
N THR A 139 8.24 13.90 0.73
CA THR A 139 6.84 14.27 0.93
C THR A 139 6.62 15.74 0.54
N PRO A 140 5.67 16.06 -0.36
CA PRO A 140 5.46 17.41 -0.86
C PRO A 140 4.90 18.35 0.22
N ALA A 141 4.98 19.66 -0.02
CA ALA A 141 4.32 20.64 0.84
C ALA A 141 2.80 20.61 0.65
N CYS A 142 2.05 20.74 1.74
CA CYS A 142 0.58 20.75 1.66
C CYS A 142 0.05 21.95 0.88
N ASP A 143 -0.93 21.68 0.02
CA ASP A 143 -1.73 22.65 -0.73
C ASP A 143 -3.21 22.22 -0.75
N ASP A 144 -4.05 22.99 -1.45
CA ASP A 144 -5.50 22.75 -1.50
C ASP A 144 -5.90 21.37 -2.04
N SER A 145 -5.02 20.68 -2.79
CA SER A 145 -5.32 19.35 -3.35
C SER A 145 -5.30 18.23 -2.31
N HIS A 146 -4.66 18.47 -1.16
CA HIS A 146 -4.54 17.51 -0.06
C HIS A 146 -5.63 17.71 1.01
N LEU A 147 -6.43 18.77 0.90
CA LEU A 147 -7.46 19.10 1.88
C LEU A 147 -8.55 18.04 1.91
N GLY A 148 -8.93 17.65 3.12
CA GLY A 148 -10.01 16.69 3.37
C GLY A 148 -9.54 15.26 3.54
N ALA A 149 -8.35 14.89 3.04
CA ALA A 149 -7.76 13.57 3.25
C ALA A 149 -7.71 13.25 4.76
N LEU A 150 -8.09 12.03 5.11
CA LEU A 150 -8.01 11.52 6.47
C LEU A 150 -6.55 11.53 6.97
N MET A 151 -5.62 11.16 6.09
CA MET A 151 -4.18 11.17 6.34
C MET A 151 -3.54 12.56 6.24
N HIS A 152 -4.30 13.65 6.15
CA HIS A 152 -3.72 14.99 6.15
C HIS A 152 -3.07 15.30 7.53
N PRO A 153 -1.84 15.85 7.58
CA PRO A 153 -1.08 16.05 8.83
C PRO A 153 -1.72 17.08 9.78
N VAL A 154 -2.55 17.98 9.25
CA VAL A 154 -3.29 18.96 10.06
C VAL A 154 -4.67 18.42 10.35
N TYR A 155 -4.95 18.23 11.64
CA TYR A 155 -6.26 17.79 12.15
C TYR A 155 -7.41 18.63 11.57
N SER A 156 -8.38 17.96 10.96
CA SER A 156 -9.60 18.54 10.40
C SER A 156 -10.89 18.07 11.10
N GLY A 157 -10.79 17.01 11.92
CA GLY A 157 -11.94 16.29 12.45
C GLY A 157 -12.60 15.33 11.46
N SER A 158 -11.99 15.11 10.28
CA SER A 158 -12.47 14.10 9.32
C SER A 158 -12.45 12.70 9.94
N ARG A 159 -13.45 11.89 9.60
CA ARG A 159 -13.56 10.47 9.97
C ARG A 159 -13.69 9.57 8.74
N ASN A 160 -13.66 10.17 7.56
CA ASN A 160 -13.96 9.51 6.29
C ASN A 160 -12.69 9.29 5.51
N VAL A 161 -12.55 8.11 4.92
CA VAL A 161 -11.52 7.80 3.94
C VAL A 161 -11.88 8.47 2.62
N GLU A 162 -11.08 9.45 2.22
CA GLU A 162 -11.23 10.16 0.96
C GLU A 162 -10.54 9.42 -0.20
N SER A 163 -10.56 10.00 -1.41
CA SER A 163 -10.02 9.36 -2.60
C SER A 163 -8.52 9.05 -2.52
N ASP A 164 -7.74 9.95 -1.91
CA ASP A 164 -6.30 9.79 -1.76
C ASP A 164 -5.95 8.68 -0.75
N ASP A 165 -6.59 8.71 0.43
CA ASP A 165 -6.50 7.68 1.46
C ASP A 165 -6.86 6.28 0.89
N ARG A 166 -7.93 6.23 0.08
CA ARG A 166 -8.40 5.00 -0.58
C ARG A 166 -7.38 4.49 -1.60
N ALA A 167 -6.80 5.36 -2.40
CA ALA A 167 -5.78 4.99 -3.37
C ALA A 167 -4.55 4.40 -2.67
N GLY A 168 -4.09 5.05 -1.59
CA GLY A 168 -2.98 4.57 -0.78
C GLY A 168 -3.26 3.19 -0.19
N ILE A 169 -4.39 3.00 0.50
CA ILE A 169 -4.66 1.74 1.19
C ILE A 169 -4.89 0.58 0.23
N CYS A 170 -5.53 0.83 -0.91
CA CYS A 170 -5.76 -0.20 -1.93
C CYS A 170 -4.48 -0.55 -2.71
N SER A 171 -3.48 0.33 -2.72
CA SER A 171 -2.15 -0.01 -3.22
C SER A 171 -1.39 -0.94 -2.26
N LEU A 172 -1.52 -0.72 -0.95
CA LEU A 172 -0.83 -1.52 0.08
C LEU A 172 -1.45 -2.89 0.32
N TYR A 173 -2.79 -2.95 0.34
CA TYR A 173 -3.54 -4.18 0.65
C TYR A 173 -4.56 -4.49 -0.43
N PRO A 174 -4.22 -4.53 -1.72
CA PRO A 174 -5.21 -4.75 -2.76
C PRO A 174 -6.04 -6.01 -2.46
N THR A 175 -7.36 -5.93 -2.55
CA THR A 175 -8.17 -7.14 -2.55
C THR A 175 -7.68 -8.03 -3.68
N MET A 176 -7.30 -9.27 -3.36
CA MET A 176 -7.04 -10.29 -4.39
C MET A 176 -8.30 -10.55 -5.24
N ALA A 177 -9.46 -10.02 -4.81
CA ALA A 177 -10.56 -9.68 -5.69
C ALA A 177 -10.17 -8.53 -6.62
N CYS A 178 -9.48 -8.90 -7.68
CA CYS A 178 -9.57 -8.23 -8.96
C CYS A 178 -11.05 -7.83 -9.21
N GLU A 179 -11.40 -6.57 -8.95
CA GLU A 179 -12.71 -6.01 -9.31
C GLU A 179 -12.87 -5.93 -10.84
N ALA A 180 -11.75 -6.08 -11.56
CA ALA A 180 -11.67 -6.45 -12.96
C ALA A 180 -11.65 -7.97 -13.20
N CYS A 181 -12.16 -8.82 -12.30
CA CYS A 181 -12.27 -10.27 -12.52
C CYS A 181 -13.59 -10.90 -12.06
N VAL A 182 -14.59 -10.10 -11.65
CA VAL A 182 -15.91 -10.64 -11.25
C VAL A 182 -17.09 -9.94 -11.94
N ALA A 183 -16.83 -8.90 -12.76
CA ALA A 183 -17.85 -8.38 -13.66
C ALA A 183 -17.96 -9.30 -14.89
N PRO A 184 -19.17 -9.75 -15.26
CA PRO A 184 -19.35 -10.48 -16.49
C PRO A 184 -19.02 -9.58 -17.68
N CYS A 185 -18.06 -10.00 -18.49
CA CYS A 185 -17.66 -9.29 -19.69
C CYS A 185 -18.19 -10.01 -20.93
N SER A 186 -18.36 -9.26 -22.02
CA SER A 186 -18.58 -9.80 -23.36
C SER A 186 -17.45 -9.43 -24.32
N VAL A 187 -16.72 -8.35 -24.02
CA VAL A 187 -15.57 -7.87 -24.79
C VAL A 187 -14.49 -7.33 -23.85
N ASP A 188 -13.25 -7.23 -24.34
CA ASP A 188 -12.11 -6.76 -23.55
C ASP A 188 -12.29 -5.32 -23.02
N ALA A 189 -13.04 -4.49 -23.75
CA ALA A 189 -13.35 -3.12 -23.33
C ALA A 189 -14.19 -3.06 -22.02
N ASP A 190 -14.83 -4.17 -21.64
CA ASP A 190 -15.57 -4.29 -20.38
C ASP A 190 -14.62 -4.50 -19.18
N CYS A 191 -13.32 -4.71 -19.42
CA CYS A 191 -12.31 -5.04 -18.43
C CYS A 191 -11.27 -3.89 -18.33
N PRO A 192 -11.43 -2.95 -17.38
CA PRO A 192 -10.59 -1.74 -17.30
C PRO A 192 -9.08 -1.99 -17.16
N SER A 193 -8.71 -3.16 -16.63
CA SER A 193 -7.32 -3.57 -16.37
C SER A 193 -7.04 -5.01 -16.83
N GLY A 194 -7.79 -5.52 -17.82
CA GLY A 194 -7.78 -6.95 -18.18
C GLY A 194 -8.24 -7.25 -19.61
N GLU A 195 -8.42 -8.55 -19.89
CA GLU A 195 -9.07 -9.06 -21.11
C GLU A 195 -10.28 -9.93 -20.73
N CYS A 196 -11.26 -10.02 -21.62
CA CYS A 196 -12.44 -10.84 -21.37
C CYS A 196 -12.17 -12.31 -21.72
N ARG A 197 -12.13 -13.18 -20.70
CA ARG A 197 -11.95 -14.63 -20.88
C ARG A 197 -13.26 -15.37 -20.65
N GLY A 198 -13.98 -15.59 -21.73
CA GLY A 198 -15.30 -16.21 -21.67
C GLY A 198 -16.33 -15.20 -21.19
N THR A 199 -16.71 -15.29 -19.92
CA THR A 199 -17.65 -14.34 -19.28
C THR A 199 -17.04 -13.68 -18.06
N GLU A 200 -15.73 -13.74 -17.88
CA GLU A 200 -15.04 -13.20 -16.72
C GLU A 200 -13.87 -12.36 -17.21
N CYS A 201 -13.73 -11.15 -16.66
CA CYS A 201 -12.52 -10.40 -16.88
C CYS A 201 -11.34 -11.13 -16.21
N ALA A 202 -10.20 -11.15 -16.87
CA ALA A 202 -8.97 -11.72 -16.33
C ALA A 202 -7.84 -10.68 -16.46
N PRO A 203 -6.81 -10.73 -15.60
CA PRO A 203 -5.66 -9.85 -15.75
C PRO A 203 -5.07 -10.03 -17.16
N LEU A 204 -4.56 -8.94 -17.73
CA LEU A 204 -3.79 -9.03 -18.96
C LEU A 204 -2.69 -10.06 -18.73
N ALA A 205 -2.73 -11.13 -19.50
CA ALA A 205 -1.73 -12.18 -19.41
C ALA A 205 -0.33 -11.55 -19.57
N PRO A 206 0.70 -12.02 -18.87
CA PRO A 206 2.03 -11.44 -18.96
C PRO A 206 2.47 -11.36 -20.42
N ASN A 207 3.01 -10.20 -20.77
CA ASN A 207 3.48 -9.87 -22.11
C ASN A 207 4.70 -10.72 -22.43
N LEU A 208 5.07 -10.72 -23.71
CA LEU A 208 6.29 -11.41 -24.15
C LEU A 208 7.51 -10.88 -23.40
N GLY A 209 8.25 -11.78 -22.77
CA GLY A 209 9.42 -11.48 -21.93
C GLY A 209 9.16 -11.42 -20.44
N ASP A 210 7.89 -11.43 -20.00
CA ASP A 210 7.55 -11.48 -18.58
C ASP A 210 7.79 -12.90 -18.05
N ARG A 211 8.08 -13.05 -16.74
CA ARG A 211 8.31 -14.37 -16.14
C ARG A 211 7.04 -15.22 -16.15
N CYS A 212 7.22 -16.51 -16.35
CA CYS A 212 6.17 -17.51 -16.23
C CYS A 212 6.73 -18.82 -15.66
N SER A 213 5.86 -19.55 -14.96
CA SER A 213 6.11 -20.93 -14.51
C SER A 213 5.33 -21.93 -15.36
N ASP A 214 4.19 -21.53 -15.92
CA ASP A 214 3.38 -22.35 -16.81
C ASP A 214 2.91 -21.59 -18.06
N SER A 215 2.65 -22.33 -19.14
CA SER A 215 2.18 -21.76 -20.39
C SER A 215 0.80 -21.10 -20.28
N SER A 216 -0.05 -21.52 -19.34
CA SER A 216 -1.35 -20.90 -19.10
C SER A 216 -1.27 -19.47 -18.56
N GLU A 217 -0.14 -19.08 -17.98
CA GLU A 217 0.09 -17.74 -17.45
C GLU A 217 0.19 -16.73 -18.61
N CYS A 218 0.88 -17.08 -19.70
CA CYS A 218 1.21 -16.19 -20.82
C CYS A 218 0.05 -15.88 -21.79
N ALA A 219 0.03 -14.67 -22.36
CA ALA A 219 -0.93 -14.25 -23.41
C ALA A 219 -0.90 -15.19 -24.62
N SER A 220 0.31 -15.56 -25.00
CA SER A 220 0.60 -16.48 -26.10
C SER A 220 0.30 -17.94 -25.80
N ARG A 221 -0.10 -18.27 -24.57
CA ARG A 221 -0.21 -19.64 -24.05
C ARG A 221 1.08 -20.44 -24.18
N LEU A 222 2.24 -19.77 -24.14
CA LEU A 222 3.55 -20.37 -24.33
C LEU A 222 4.55 -19.78 -23.35
N CYS A 223 4.95 -20.60 -22.39
CA CYS A 223 6.09 -20.34 -21.52
C CYS A 223 7.33 -21.02 -22.10
N SER A 224 8.44 -20.28 -22.20
CA SER A 224 9.72 -20.84 -22.63
C SER A 224 10.36 -21.68 -21.52
N SER A 225 11.32 -22.54 -21.88
CA SER A 225 12.07 -23.34 -20.90
C SER A 225 12.89 -22.49 -19.92
N GLU A 226 13.20 -21.25 -20.30
CA GLU A 226 13.91 -20.28 -19.47
C GLU A 226 12.98 -19.52 -18.51
N GLY A 227 11.67 -19.83 -18.51
CA GLY A 227 10.70 -19.24 -17.59
C GLY A 227 10.20 -17.86 -18.00
N TYR A 228 10.13 -17.58 -19.31
CA TYR A 228 9.58 -16.33 -19.85
C TYR A 228 8.51 -16.56 -20.92
N CYS A 229 7.50 -15.70 -20.96
CA CYS A 229 6.43 -15.73 -21.94
C CYS A 229 6.98 -15.48 -23.34
N THR A 230 6.69 -16.39 -24.28
CA THR A 230 7.20 -16.38 -25.66
C THR A 230 6.06 -16.58 -26.66
N ARG A 231 6.28 -16.39 -27.97
CA ARG A 231 5.32 -16.72 -29.03
C ARG A 231 5.93 -17.70 -30.02
N GLY A 232 5.07 -18.34 -30.81
CA GLY A 232 5.50 -19.08 -31.99
C GLY A 232 6.07 -18.15 -33.06
N CYS A 233 7.03 -18.63 -33.84
CA CYS A 233 7.60 -17.93 -34.98
C CYS A 233 8.07 -18.91 -36.05
N THR A 234 8.05 -18.48 -37.31
CA THR A 234 8.72 -19.18 -38.42
C THR A 234 9.94 -18.43 -38.96
N SER A 235 10.07 -17.16 -38.60
CA SER A 235 11.16 -16.26 -38.99
C SER A 235 11.45 -15.21 -37.92
N ALA A 236 12.64 -14.60 -37.96
CA ALA A 236 13.05 -13.61 -36.96
C ALA A 236 12.18 -12.34 -36.96
N SER A 237 11.60 -11.96 -38.10
CA SER A 237 10.71 -10.79 -38.22
C SER A 237 9.37 -10.94 -37.51
N GLU A 238 9.00 -12.16 -37.10
CA GLU A 238 7.78 -12.42 -36.32
C GLU A 238 7.98 -12.22 -34.81
N CYS A 239 9.24 -12.07 -34.38
CA CYS A 239 9.62 -11.86 -33.00
C CYS A 239 9.78 -10.36 -32.70
N PRO A 240 9.54 -9.93 -31.44
CA PRO A 240 9.79 -8.55 -31.01
C PRO A 240 11.25 -8.13 -31.19
N ASP A 241 11.49 -6.82 -31.15
CA ASP A 241 12.86 -6.29 -31.18
C ASP A 241 13.70 -6.90 -30.05
N ALA A 242 14.94 -7.29 -30.39
CA ALA A 242 15.87 -8.05 -29.55
C ALA A 242 15.43 -9.49 -29.19
N TRP A 243 14.54 -10.08 -29.98
CA TRP A 243 14.27 -11.51 -29.97
C TRP A 243 14.64 -12.13 -31.32
N ARG A 244 14.94 -13.43 -31.31
CA ARG A 244 15.17 -14.22 -32.52
C ARG A 244 14.27 -15.44 -32.53
N CYS A 245 13.96 -15.95 -33.71
CA CYS A 245 13.29 -17.23 -33.80
C CYS A 245 14.27 -18.37 -33.50
N GLY A 246 14.04 -19.11 -32.41
CA GLY A 246 14.85 -20.24 -31.98
C GLY A 246 14.52 -21.54 -32.71
N GLU A 247 15.30 -22.60 -32.46
CA GLU A 247 15.23 -23.88 -33.20
C GLU A 247 13.89 -24.63 -33.10
N HIS A 248 13.02 -24.25 -32.17
CA HIS A 248 11.69 -24.85 -31.98
C HIS A 248 10.54 -23.97 -32.47
N GLY A 249 10.83 -22.98 -33.33
CA GLY A 249 9.82 -22.04 -33.81
C GLY A 249 9.22 -21.22 -32.68
N ARG A 250 10.05 -20.82 -31.71
CA ARG A 250 9.67 -19.98 -30.58
C ARG A 250 10.58 -18.76 -30.53
N CYS A 251 10.03 -17.60 -30.22
CA CYS A 251 10.83 -16.42 -30.01
C CYS A 251 11.68 -16.62 -28.75
N VAL A 252 13.00 -16.53 -28.89
CA VAL A 252 13.94 -16.56 -27.77
C VAL A 252 14.62 -15.21 -27.67
N GLN A 253 14.76 -14.74 -26.45
CA GLN A 253 15.31 -13.44 -26.16
C GLN A 253 16.82 -13.40 -26.46
N VAL A 254 17.32 -12.29 -26.99
CA VAL A 254 18.74 -12.08 -27.25
C VAL A 254 19.27 -11.14 -26.17
N GLY A 255 19.82 -11.73 -25.10
CA GLY A 255 20.20 -11.04 -23.86
C GLY A 255 19.36 -11.52 -22.66
N GLU A 256 19.63 -10.96 -21.48
CA GLU A 256 18.93 -11.30 -20.24
C GLU A 256 17.50 -10.71 -20.22
N GLY A 257 16.58 -11.44 -19.57
CA GLY A 257 15.16 -11.09 -19.49
C GLY A 257 14.85 -9.98 -18.48
N TYR A 258 13.58 -9.54 -18.43
CA TYR A 258 13.16 -8.51 -17.48
C TYR A 258 13.35 -8.96 -16.03
N GLY A 259 13.85 -8.06 -15.18
CA GLY A 259 14.18 -8.35 -13.78
C GLY A 259 15.52 -9.07 -13.57
N ALA A 260 16.24 -9.44 -14.64
CA ALA A 260 17.58 -10.03 -14.52
C ALA A 260 18.64 -8.95 -14.23
N ALA A 261 19.74 -9.36 -13.59
CA ALA A 261 20.83 -8.46 -13.29
C ALA A 261 21.59 -8.04 -14.55
N CYS A 262 22.00 -6.77 -14.62
CA CYS A 262 22.75 -6.19 -15.74
C CYS A 262 23.78 -5.18 -15.26
N ARG A 263 24.78 -4.91 -16.10
CA ARG A 263 25.78 -3.85 -15.90
C ARG A 263 25.58 -2.69 -16.87
N ASN A 264 25.03 -2.98 -18.04
CA ASN A 264 24.71 -2.01 -19.06
C ASN A 264 23.57 -2.51 -19.95
N GLY A 265 23.01 -1.64 -20.78
CA GLY A 265 21.89 -1.97 -21.65
C GLY A 265 22.14 -3.18 -22.56
N ASN A 266 23.36 -3.45 -23.00
CA ASN A 266 23.63 -4.59 -23.89
C ASN A 266 23.47 -5.96 -23.22
N ASP A 267 23.49 -6.00 -21.88
CA ASP A 267 23.23 -7.22 -21.14
C ASP A 267 21.73 -7.58 -21.18
N CYS A 268 20.88 -6.56 -21.39
CA CYS A 268 19.44 -6.70 -21.40
C CYS A 268 18.90 -6.87 -22.82
N ALA A 269 17.93 -7.76 -22.94
CA ALA A 269 17.14 -7.89 -24.15
C ALA A 269 16.54 -6.56 -24.63
N SER A 270 15.94 -5.79 -23.72
CA SER A 270 15.35 -4.49 -24.01
C SER A 270 16.33 -3.39 -24.37
N ARG A 271 17.64 -3.66 -24.30
CA ARG A 271 18.69 -2.63 -24.32
C ARG A 271 18.63 -1.63 -23.17
N LEU A 272 17.80 -1.89 -22.16
CA LEU A 272 17.55 -1.00 -21.04
C LEU A 272 17.92 -1.70 -19.72
N CYS A 273 19.00 -1.21 -19.12
CA CYS A 273 19.46 -1.60 -17.80
C CYS A 273 19.24 -0.44 -16.85
N LEU A 274 18.30 -0.58 -15.92
CA LEU A 274 18.09 0.40 -14.85
C LEU A 274 19.17 0.18 -13.78
N LEU A 275 20.00 1.18 -13.53
CA LEU A 275 21.06 1.12 -12.54
C LEU A 275 20.58 1.74 -11.22
N GLU A 276 20.60 0.98 -10.14
CA GLU A 276 20.33 1.45 -8.78
C GLU A 276 21.46 1.02 -7.84
N GLY A 277 22.14 2.00 -7.23
CA GLY A 277 23.30 1.76 -6.38
C GLY A 277 24.45 1.08 -7.14
N GLU A 278 24.93 -0.07 -6.65
CA GLU A 278 25.97 -0.88 -7.30
C GLU A 278 25.40 -1.99 -8.22
N GLY A 279 24.08 -2.10 -8.32
CA GLY A 279 23.39 -3.13 -9.12
C GLY A 279 22.67 -2.54 -10.34
N GLY A 280 22.34 -3.40 -11.29
CA GLY A 280 21.49 -3.05 -12.43
C GLY A 280 20.47 -4.13 -12.70
N THR A 281 19.28 -3.73 -13.15
CA THR A 281 18.17 -4.63 -13.48
C THR A 281 17.63 -4.35 -14.87
N CYS A 282 17.43 -5.38 -15.67
CA CYS A 282 16.86 -5.26 -17.00
C CYS A 282 15.39 -4.83 -16.95
N THR A 283 15.06 -3.71 -17.60
CA THR A 283 13.71 -3.10 -17.62
C THR A 283 13.21 -2.86 -19.05
N ARG A 284 12.02 -2.30 -19.26
CA ARG A 284 11.53 -1.84 -20.57
C ARG A 284 10.94 -0.44 -20.50
N GLU A 285 10.93 0.26 -21.61
CA GLU A 285 10.04 1.41 -21.80
C GLU A 285 8.58 0.93 -21.87
N CYS A 286 7.69 1.64 -21.20
CA CYS A 286 6.25 1.37 -21.28
C CYS A 286 5.64 2.19 -22.41
N GLU A 287 5.10 1.53 -23.43
CA GLU A 287 4.25 2.18 -24.42
C GLU A 287 2.85 2.36 -23.81
N GLY A 288 2.52 3.57 -23.34
CA GLY A 288 1.17 3.91 -22.85
C GLY A 288 1.02 4.11 -21.33
N GLY A 289 2.11 4.45 -20.63
CA GLY A 289 2.11 4.66 -19.18
C GLY A 289 2.46 3.36 -18.45
N CYS A 290 3.52 3.40 -17.66
CA CYS A 290 3.82 2.29 -16.77
C CYS A 290 2.75 2.24 -15.67
N PRO A 291 2.31 1.04 -15.23
CA PRO A 291 1.65 0.92 -13.94
C PRO A 291 2.61 1.51 -12.90
N THR A 292 2.16 2.56 -12.23
CA THR A 292 2.82 3.13 -11.05
C THR A 292 2.58 2.23 -9.85
#